data_AF-A0A7Y7XUQ7-F1
#
_entry.id   AF-A0A7Y7XUQ7-F1
#
_cell.length_a   1.000
_cell.length_b   1.000
_cell.length_c   1.000
_cell.angle_alpha   90.00
_cell.angle_beta   90.00
_cell.angle_gamma   90.00
#
_symmetry.space_group_name_H-M   'P 1'
#
loop_
_entity.id
_entity.type
_entity.pdbx_description
1 polymer ?
#
loop_
_entity_poly.entity_id
_entity_poly.type
_entity_poly.pdbx_seq_one_letter_code
_entity_poly.pdbx_strand_id
1 'polypeptide(L)'
;MCQKILIFVAALILSGCSFFGPKVGVASLTLDVAPLANDNTPIAVDFVAVKDPDLLKQLAGMSAKQWFSEREQFQRDYRQQLSVWGLELVPGQFVAEQDFPLKGEKAAGLLVFASYNTPGAHRLRLDDQREAWLKFNSREMSLLNPADR
;
A
#
# COMPACT_ATOMS: atom_id res chain seq x y z
N MET A 1 -27.32 -53.63 -17.77
CA MET A 1 -26.45 -53.49 -16.58
C MET A 1 -25.01 -53.57 -17.09
N CYS A 2 -24.25 -52.50 -17.29
CA CYS A 2 -23.62 -51.66 -16.25
C CYS A 2 -23.12 -50.31 -16.81
N GLN A 3 -23.83 -49.71 -17.77
CA GLN A 3 -23.53 -48.38 -18.34
C GLN A 3 -23.95 -47.22 -17.39
N LYS A 4 -23.83 -47.39 -16.06
CA LYS A 4 -24.29 -46.39 -15.07
C LYS A 4 -23.29 -46.12 -13.93
N ILE A 5 -22.04 -46.57 -14.06
CA ILE A 5 -20.99 -46.36 -13.03
C ILE A 5 -19.87 -45.45 -13.57
N LEU A 6 -20.23 -44.38 -14.30
CA LEU A 6 -19.22 -43.45 -14.82
C LEU A 6 -19.64 -41.97 -14.77
N ILE A 7 -20.54 -41.61 -13.85
CA ILE A 7 -21.04 -40.23 -13.71
C ILE A 7 -20.75 -39.63 -12.31
N PHE A 8 -20.15 -40.37 -11.38
CA PHE A 8 -20.04 -39.92 -9.99
C PHE A 8 -18.69 -39.31 -9.54
N VAL A 9 -17.69 -39.16 -10.42
CA VAL A 9 -16.35 -38.65 -10.02
C VAL A 9 -16.02 -37.27 -10.60
N ALA A 10 -16.88 -36.68 -11.43
CA ALA A 10 -16.58 -35.42 -12.15
C ALA A 10 -16.93 -34.12 -11.37
N ALA A 11 -17.22 -34.18 -10.08
CA ALA A 11 -17.75 -33.04 -9.31
C ALA A 11 -16.75 -32.39 -8.31
N LEU A 12 -15.45 -32.75 -8.33
CA LEU A 12 -14.50 -32.34 -7.28
C LEU A 12 -13.40 -31.35 -7.68
N ILE A 13 -13.47 -30.72 -8.86
CA ILE A 13 -12.35 -29.89 -9.39
C ILE A 13 -12.61 -28.38 -9.36
N LEU A 14 -13.66 -27.88 -8.69
CA LEU A 14 -14.08 -26.47 -8.82
C LEU A 14 -13.77 -25.52 -7.66
N SER A 15 -13.01 -25.91 -6.64
CA SER A 15 -12.73 -24.99 -5.52
C SER A 15 -11.27 -24.98 -5.15
N GLY A 16 -10.48 -24.09 -5.78
CA GLY A 16 -9.04 -24.07 -5.50
C GLY A 16 -8.24 -22.83 -5.85
N CYS A 17 -8.79 -21.76 -6.44
CA CYS A 17 -8.01 -20.53 -6.66
C CYS A 17 -7.94 -19.62 -5.43
N SER A 18 -8.62 -19.96 -4.32
CA SER A 18 -8.62 -19.14 -3.09
C SER A 18 -7.37 -19.31 -2.22
N PHE A 19 -6.46 -20.23 -2.54
CA PHE A 19 -5.28 -20.48 -1.68
C PHE A 19 -4.20 -19.40 -1.81
N PHE A 20 -4.17 -18.70 -2.94
CA PHE A 20 -3.22 -17.63 -3.24
C PHE A 20 -3.95 -16.28 -3.26
N GLY A 21 -4.22 -15.73 -2.07
CA GLY A 21 -4.74 -14.37 -1.94
C GLY A 21 -3.72 -13.32 -2.39
N PRO A 22 -4.19 -12.09 -2.70
CA PRO A 22 -3.32 -11.00 -3.13
C PRO A 22 -2.29 -10.66 -2.04
N LYS A 23 -1.16 -10.14 -2.49
CA LYS A 23 -0.03 -9.77 -1.63
C LYS A 23 0.53 -8.44 -2.10
N VAL A 24 1.22 -7.75 -1.20
CA VAL A 24 2.03 -6.58 -1.54
C VAL A 24 3.09 -6.98 -2.58
N GLY A 25 2.95 -6.43 -3.79
CA GLY A 25 3.83 -6.68 -4.93
C GLY A 25 5.09 -5.81 -4.95
N VAL A 26 5.07 -4.69 -4.22
CA VAL A 26 6.22 -3.79 -4.07
C VAL A 26 7.35 -4.53 -3.35
N ALA A 27 8.49 -4.63 -4.02
CA ALA A 27 9.69 -5.29 -3.52
C ALA A 27 10.73 -4.27 -3.04
N SER A 28 10.83 -3.13 -3.71
CA SER A 28 11.77 -2.05 -3.39
C SER A 28 11.12 -0.68 -3.56
N LEU A 29 11.70 0.30 -2.89
CA LEU A 29 11.17 1.64 -2.77
C LEU A 29 12.30 2.67 -2.84
N THR A 30 12.15 3.66 -3.69
CA THR A 30 12.99 4.86 -3.72
C THR A 30 12.17 6.05 -3.26
N LEU A 31 12.66 6.79 -2.26
CA LEU A 31 12.04 7.99 -1.74
C LEU A 31 12.97 9.15 -2.01
N ASP A 32 12.57 10.02 -2.92
CA ASP A 32 13.32 11.20 -3.31
C ASP A 32 12.60 12.44 -2.80
N VAL A 33 13.18 13.08 -1.79
CA VAL A 33 12.59 14.23 -1.11
C VAL A 33 13.23 15.50 -1.63
N ALA A 34 12.43 16.38 -2.21
CA ALA A 34 12.92 17.67 -2.68
C ALA A 34 13.48 18.52 -1.53
N PRO A 35 14.50 19.38 -1.76
CA PRO A 35 15.06 20.25 -0.71
C PRO A 35 14.05 21.21 -0.07
N LEU A 36 12.97 21.56 -0.77
CA LEU A 36 11.89 22.41 -0.27
C LEU A 36 10.58 21.62 -0.05
N ALA A 37 10.68 20.30 0.14
CA ALA A 37 9.51 19.47 0.38
C ALA A 37 8.76 19.92 1.62
N ASN A 38 7.42 19.88 1.56
CA ASN A 38 6.52 20.27 2.64
C ASN A 38 6.90 21.59 3.32
N ASP A 39 7.14 22.63 2.53
CA ASP A 39 7.59 23.95 3.00
C ASP A 39 8.86 23.90 3.88
N ASN A 40 9.80 23.03 3.50
CA ASN A 40 11.05 22.76 4.22
C ASN A 40 10.82 22.23 5.65
N THR A 41 9.82 21.37 5.83
CA THR A 41 9.54 20.66 7.08
C THR A 41 9.48 19.16 6.87
N PRO A 42 9.73 18.33 7.91
CA PRO A 42 9.62 16.89 7.79
C PRO A 42 8.23 16.42 7.36
N ILE A 43 8.16 15.26 6.71
CA ILE A 43 6.93 14.62 6.24
C ILE A 43 6.82 13.25 6.91
N ALA A 44 5.80 13.06 7.73
CA ALA A 44 5.43 11.72 8.19
C ALA A 44 4.81 10.95 7.03
N VAL A 45 5.33 9.75 6.76
CA VAL A 45 4.85 8.86 5.72
C VAL A 45 4.50 7.52 6.33
N ASP A 46 3.29 7.03 6.08
CA ASP A 46 2.83 5.70 6.49
C ASP A 46 2.50 4.87 5.25
N PHE A 47 3.17 3.74 5.10
CA PHE A 47 2.80 2.67 4.19
C PHE A 47 1.85 1.71 4.90
N VAL A 48 0.70 1.44 4.29
CA VAL A 48 -0.41 0.72 4.93
C VAL A 48 -0.84 -0.43 4.02
N ALA A 49 -0.46 -1.65 4.40
CA ALA A 49 -0.96 -2.87 3.77
C ALA A 49 -2.28 -3.26 4.42
N VAL A 50 -3.33 -3.40 3.60
CA VAL A 50 -4.71 -3.63 4.06
C VAL A 50 -5.19 -4.98 3.58
N LYS A 51 -5.62 -5.85 4.49
CA LYS A 51 -6.05 -7.23 4.17
C LYS A 51 -7.49 -7.31 3.68
N ASP A 52 -8.36 -6.51 4.28
CA ASP A 52 -9.78 -6.52 3.97
C ASP A 52 -10.11 -5.51 2.84
N PRO A 53 -10.77 -5.94 1.75
CA PRO A 53 -11.09 -5.06 0.62
C PRO A 53 -12.03 -3.90 0.96
N ASP A 54 -12.94 -4.05 1.93
CA ASP A 54 -13.88 -2.98 2.29
C ASP A 54 -13.20 -1.95 3.19
N LEU A 55 -12.33 -2.39 4.11
CA LEU A 55 -11.43 -1.50 4.83
C LEU A 55 -10.50 -0.74 3.87
N LEU A 56 -9.98 -1.41 2.83
CA LEU A 56 -9.16 -0.75 1.82
C LEU A 56 -9.93 0.35 1.11
N LYS A 57 -11.20 0.11 0.73
CA LYS A 57 -12.06 1.14 0.11
C LYS A 57 -12.29 2.31 1.07
N GLN A 58 -12.52 2.04 2.35
CA GLN A 58 -12.68 3.07 3.37
C GLN A 58 -11.41 3.94 3.48
N LEU A 59 -10.24 3.33 3.64
CA LEU A 59 -8.97 4.04 3.77
C LEU A 59 -8.58 4.78 2.47
N ALA A 60 -8.92 4.22 1.31
CA ALA A 60 -8.78 4.88 0.02
C ALA A 60 -9.73 6.08 -0.16
N GLY A 61 -10.73 6.26 0.70
CA GLY A 61 -11.54 7.47 0.77
C GLY A 61 -10.92 8.59 1.62
N MET A 62 -9.94 8.29 2.46
CA MET A 62 -9.41 9.21 3.47
C MET A 62 -8.30 10.11 2.93
N SER A 63 -8.27 11.36 3.37
CA SER A 63 -7.06 12.19 3.26
C SER A 63 -5.97 11.70 4.21
N ALA A 64 -4.71 12.01 3.91
CA ALA A 64 -3.61 11.73 4.83
C ALA A 64 -3.84 12.39 6.20
N LYS A 65 -4.38 13.61 6.24
CA LYS A 65 -4.69 14.28 7.50
C LYS A 65 -5.65 13.46 8.38
N GLN A 66 -6.71 12.89 7.80
CA GLN A 66 -7.64 12.01 8.50
C GLN A 66 -6.96 10.72 8.97
N TRP A 67 -6.15 10.09 8.09
CA TRP A 67 -5.38 8.90 8.46
C TRP A 67 -4.51 9.19 9.68
N PHE A 68 -3.66 10.22 9.65
CA PHE A 68 -2.74 10.51 10.76
C PHE A 68 -3.46 10.92 12.05
N SER A 69 -4.66 11.52 11.99
CA SER A 69 -5.46 11.80 13.20
C SER A 69 -6.11 10.55 13.81
N GLU A 70 -6.39 9.53 13.00
CA GLU A 70 -7.16 8.34 13.42
C GLU A 70 -6.32 7.06 13.44
N ARG A 71 -5.06 7.09 12.97
CA ARG A 71 -4.24 5.89 12.70
C ARG A 71 -4.11 4.96 13.89
N GLU A 72 -3.99 5.51 15.10
CA GLU A 72 -3.85 4.69 16.30
C GLU A 72 -5.14 3.93 16.61
N GLN A 73 -6.30 4.54 16.37
CA GLN A 73 -7.59 3.89 16.53
C GLN A 73 -7.75 2.78 15.49
N PHE A 74 -7.43 3.05 14.21
CA PHE A 74 -7.44 2.03 13.17
C PHE A 74 -6.51 0.85 13.48
N GLN A 75 -5.28 1.11 13.92
CA GLN A 75 -4.35 0.04 14.27
C GLN A 75 -4.85 -0.79 15.46
N ARG A 76 -5.54 -0.18 16.43
CA ARG A 76 -6.14 -0.92 17.56
C ARG A 76 -7.31 -1.79 17.13
N ASP A 77 -8.21 -1.24 16.32
CA ASP A 77 -9.47 -1.88 15.90
C ASP A 77 -9.24 -2.96 14.83
N TYR A 78 -8.28 -2.73 13.94
CA TYR A 78 -8.00 -3.58 12.78
C TYR A 78 -6.62 -4.25 12.85
N ARG A 79 -6.18 -4.58 14.07
CA ARG A 79 -4.83 -5.07 14.40
C ARG A 79 -4.35 -6.25 13.54
N GLN A 80 -5.25 -7.11 13.11
CA GLN A 80 -4.93 -8.26 12.24
C GLN A 80 -5.10 -7.98 10.75
N GLN A 81 -5.79 -6.89 10.39
CA GLN A 81 -6.15 -6.53 9.03
C GLN A 81 -5.29 -5.39 8.45
N LEU A 82 -4.51 -4.71 9.29
CA LEU A 82 -3.59 -3.64 8.90
C LEU A 82 -2.16 -3.97 9.32
N SER A 83 -1.23 -3.74 8.41
CA SER A 83 0.19 -3.65 8.71
C SER A 83 0.68 -2.27 8.29
N VAL A 84 1.34 -1.55 9.18
CA VAL A 84 1.79 -0.18 8.96
C VAL A 84 3.31 -0.10 9.11
N TRP A 85 3.98 0.44 8.10
CA TRP A 85 5.37 0.84 8.17
C TRP A 85 5.46 2.35 8.03
N GLY A 86 5.82 3.01 9.12
CA GLY A 86 5.91 4.47 9.21
C GLY A 86 7.35 4.95 9.25
N LEU A 87 7.59 6.12 8.67
CA LEU A 87 8.87 6.80 8.63
C LEU A 87 8.68 8.31 8.58
N GLU A 88 9.69 9.04 9.00
CA GLU A 88 9.75 10.49 8.88
C GLU A 88 10.80 10.86 7.84
N LEU A 89 10.36 11.60 6.81
CA LEU A 89 11.21 12.05 5.71
C LEU A 89 11.61 13.51 5.91
N VAL A 90 12.89 13.81 5.75
CA VAL A 90 13.44 15.17 5.90
C VAL A 90 13.70 15.79 4.53
N PRO A 91 13.50 17.11 4.33
CA PRO A 91 13.80 17.76 3.04
C PRO A 91 15.22 17.48 2.54
N GLY A 92 15.35 17.17 1.24
CA GLY A 92 16.61 16.82 0.59
C GLY A 92 17.07 15.37 0.82
N GLN A 93 16.33 14.56 1.59
CA GLN A 93 16.66 13.16 1.82
C GLN A 93 16.44 12.30 0.57
N PHE A 94 17.33 11.33 0.40
CA PHE A 94 17.17 10.26 -0.58
C PHE A 94 17.27 8.90 0.14
N VAL A 95 16.23 8.09 0.04
CA VAL A 95 16.17 6.75 0.64
C VAL A 95 15.99 5.72 -0.47
N ALA A 96 16.82 4.67 -0.46
CA ALA A 96 16.66 3.51 -1.31
C ALA A 96 16.51 2.27 -0.43
N GLU A 97 15.28 1.77 -0.33
CA GLU A 97 14.94 0.55 0.40
C GLU A 97 14.83 -0.61 -0.58
N GLN A 98 15.81 -1.51 -0.55
CA GLN A 98 15.89 -2.64 -1.48
C GLN A 98 15.02 -3.81 -1.04
N ASP A 99 14.72 -3.93 0.25
CA ASP A 99 13.82 -4.96 0.78
C ASP A 99 12.70 -4.29 1.56
N PHE A 100 11.66 -3.88 0.82
CA PHE A 100 10.53 -3.16 1.37
C PHE A 100 9.88 -3.95 2.54
N PRO A 101 9.71 -3.37 3.74
CA PRO A 101 9.30 -4.14 4.92
C PRO A 101 7.96 -4.88 4.81
N LEU A 102 7.01 -4.37 4.02
CA LEU A 102 5.69 -5.00 3.83
C LEU A 102 5.64 -5.93 2.62
N LYS A 103 6.78 -6.17 1.95
CA LYS A 103 6.88 -7.02 0.75
C LYS A 103 6.33 -8.42 1.00
N GLY A 104 5.45 -8.87 0.11
CA GLY A 104 4.87 -10.22 0.17
C GLY A 104 3.86 -10.44 1.29
N GLU A 105 3.57 -9.43 2.12
CA GLU A 105 2.45 -9.50 3.06
C GLU A 105 1.14 -9.73 2.33
N LYS A 106 0.28 -10.59 2.88
CA LYS A 106 -1.08 -10.77 2.36
C LYS A 106 -1.82 -9.46 2.54
N ALA A 107 -2.31 -8.88 1.44
CA ALA A 107 -3.02 -7.61 1.44
C ALA A 107 -3.91 -7.54 0.20
N ALA A 108 -5.13 -7.03 0.35
CA ALA A 108 -5.99 -6.61 -0.75
C ALA A 108 -5.44 -5.37 -1.48
N GLY A 109 -4.58 -4.57 -0.82
CA GLY A 109 -3.87 -3.46 -1.44
C GLY A 109 -2.89 -2.78 -0.48
N LEU A 110 -2.04 -1.91 -1.04
CA LEU A 110 -1.06 -1.08 -0.36
C LEU A 110 -1.34 0.39 -0.65
N LEU A 111 -1.55 1.15 0.42
CA LEU A 111 -1.67 2.61 0.37
C LEU A 111 -0.41 3.25 0.95
N VAL A 112 -0.07 4.43 0.47
CA VAL A 112 0.91 5.32 1.09
C VAL A 112 0.22 6.64 1.40
N PHE A 113 0.37 7.13 2.63
CA PHE A 113 -0.12 8.43 3.08
C PHE A 113 1.07 9.31 3.44
N ALA A 114 1.05 10.57 3.01
CA ALA A 114 2.08 11.56 3.32
C ALA A 114 1.44 12.78 4.01
N SER A 115 1.91 13.11 5.21
CA SER A 115 1.35 14.18 6.03
C SER A 115 1.84 15.57 5.61
N TYR A 116 1.42 16.04 4.43
CA TYR A 116 1.69 17.42 4.00
C TYR A 116 0.89 18.44 4.82
N ASN A 117 1.44 19.64 4.96
CA ASN A 117 0.79 20.79 5.59
C ASN A 117 -0.30 21.40 4.71
N THR A 118 -0.26 21.14 3.40
CA THR A 118 -1.27 21.61 2.45
C THR A 118 -2.53 20.74 2.51
N PRO A 119 -3.72 21.31 2.24
CA PRO A 119 -4.93 20.51 2.05
C PRO A 119 -4.80 19.57 0.85
N GLY A 120 -5.25 18.32 0.98
CA GLY A 120 -5.24 17.37 -0.13
C GLY A 120 -5.44 15.93 0.33
N ALA A 121 -5.63 15.03 -0.64
CA ALA A 121 -5.71 13.60 -0.36
C ALA A 121 -4.37 13.06 0.14
N HIS A 122 -3.27 13.47 -0.50
CA HIS A 122 -1.89 13.10 -0.16
C HIS A 122 -1.68 11.61 0.07
N ARG A 123 -2.34 10.82 -0.78
CA ARG A 123 -2.37 9.37 -0.72
C ARG A 123 -2.22 8.80 -2.11
N LEU A 124 -1.42 7.74 -2.24
CA LEU A 124 -1.31 6.95 -3.46
C LEU A 124 -1.59 5.48 -3.17
N ARG A 125 -1.93 4.73 -4.22
CA ARG A 125 -2.07 3.27 -4.19
C ARG A 125 -0.94 2.66 -5.01
N LEU A 126 -0.30 1.62 -4.50
CA LEU A 126 0.96 1.09 -5.04
C LEU A 126 0.86 -0.36 -5.54
N ASP A 127 -0.34 -0.89 -5.69
CA ASP A 127 -0.60 -2.31 -5.99
C ASP A 127 0.06 -2.82 -7.28
N ASP A 128 0.21 -1.94 -8.27
CA ASP A 128 0.70 -2.29 -9.61
C ASP A 128 2.22 -2.12 -9.77
N GLN A 129 2.94 -1.77 -8.70
CA GLN A 129 4.37 -1.48 -8.75
C GLN A 129 5.17 -2.60 -8.09
N ARG A 130 6.15 -3.15 -8.81
CA ARG A 130 7.18 -4.00 -8.19
C ARG A 130 8.30 -3.17 -7.57
N GLU A 131 8.61 -2.04 -8.18
CA GLU A 131 9.59 -1.06 -7.70
C GLU A 131 8.89 0.29 -7.72
N ALA A 132 8.81 0.95 -6.57
CA ALA A 132 8.09 2.23 -6.46
C ALA A 132 9.08 3.37 -6.21
N TRP A 133 9.10 4.38 -7.09
CA TRP A 133 9.85 5.62 -6.86
C TRP A 133 8.88 6.74 -6.53
N LEU A 134 8.88 7.18 -5.27
CA LEU A 134 8.07 8.30 -4.81
C LEU A 134 8.92 9.57 -4.77
N LYS A 135 8.43 10.61 -5.46
CA LYS A 135 8.95 11.97 -5.35
C LYS A 135 8.10 12.76 -4.37
N PHE A 136 8.73 13.39 -3.39
CA PHE A 136 8.08 14.27 -2.43
C PHE A 136 8.48 15.71 -2.75
N ASN A 137 7.53 16.49 -3.27
CA ASN A 137 7.74 17.89 -3.64
C ASN A 137 7.26 18.82 -2.52
N SER A 138 7.18 20.12 -2.79
CA SER A 138 6.74 21.11 -1.79
C SER A 138 5.32 20.88 -1.30
N ARG A 139 4.42 20.36 -2.15
CA ARG A 139 2.98 20.29 -1.84
C ARG A 139 2.32 18.95 -2.10
N GLU A 140 3.01 18.04 -2.77
CA GLU A 140 2.43 16.76 -3.19
C GLU A 140 3.49 15.67 -3.33
N MET A 141 3.03 14.43 -3.17
CA MET A 141 3.78 13.22 -3.47
C MET A 141 3.30 12.66 -4.81
N SER A 142 4.24 12.24 -5.65
CA SER A 142 3.95 11.58 -6.92
C SER A 142 4.74 10.29 -7.06
N LEU A 143 4.16 9.34 -7.81
CA LEU A 143 4.86 8.14 -8.27
C LEU A 143 5.53 8.48 -9.59
N LEU A 144 6.85 8.28 -9.69
CA LEU A 144 7.58 8.42 -10.95
C LEU A 144 7.48 7.12 -11.75
N ASN A 145 7.12 7.23 -13.02
CA ASN A 145 7.10 6.08 -13.91
C ASN A 145 8.53 5.76 -14.37
N PRO A 146 8.96 4.49 -14.39
CA PRO A 146 10.21 4.08 -15.01
C PRO A 146 10.47 4.63 -16.42
N ALA A 147 9.41 4.92 -17.18
CA ALA A 147 9.47 5.47 -18.54
C ALA A 147 9.75 6.98 -18.61
N ASP A 148 9.61 7.72 -17.50
CA ASP A 148 9.88 9.16 -17.43
C ASP A 148 11.36 9.45 -17.05
N ARG A 149 12.23 8.45 -17.20
CA ARG A 149 13.68 8.52 -16.99
C ARG A 149 14.44 8.83 -18.27
#